data_AF-A0A6A3K2B7-F1
#
_entry.id   AF-A0A6A3K2B7-F1
#
_cell.length_a   1.000
_cell.length_b   1.000
_cell.length_c   1.000
_cell.angle_alpha   90.00
_cell.angle_beta   90.00
_cell.angle_gamma   90.00
#
_symmetry.space_group_name_H-M   'P 1'
#
loop_
_entity.id
_entity.type
_entity.pdbx_description
1 polymer ?
#
loop_
_entity_poly.entity_id
_entity_poly.type
_entity_poly.pdbx_seq_one_letter_code
_entity_poly.pdbx_strand_id
1 'polypeptide(L)'
;MADRKPSGRHIMELFYTEVDRVPSVGGAEEDTDPPTLFRCKCGKTRTQRLKHGYTNLVQHVLIKHPDWVAAATRETYPSPVPAVANSVKSSTLKRNGKAKSQVEEGGESDAEANGAAPGGNKPNSESKEEEDTKMQTAVKAERSAQPKSVVEKRSDYLSWDDYFMSVAFLSAMRSKDPSTQVGACIVNPERKIVGIGYNGFPNGCGDDELPWARESETNSPLDTKYPYVCHAEMNAILNKNSTDVKGCTIYVALFPCNECTKLIIQSGISRVVYCSDKYNHDWKFVASRRLLDMAGVQYTQHRLQLSKVVIDFTSVQ
;
A
#
# COMPACT_ATOMS: atom_id res chain seq x y z
N MET A 1 1.84 -11.68 -2.83
CA MET A 1 1.03 -12.11 -1.68
C MET A 1 1.87 -11.86 -0.44
N ALA A 2 1.37 -11.08 0.52
CA ALA A 2 2.13 -10.81 1.74
C ALA A 2 2.17 -12.08 2.60
N ASP A 3 3.37 -12.51 3.01
CA ASP A 3 3.58 -13.53 4.03
C ASP A 3 2.84 -13.11 5.32
N ARG A 4 1.59 -13.53 5.48
CA ARG A 4 0.84 -13.31 6.72
C ARG A 4 1.46 -14.19 7.79
N LYS A 5 2.34 -13.59 8.61
CA LYS A 5 2.91 -14.26 9.78
C LYS A 5 1.78 -14.67 10.73
N PRO A 6 1.74 -15.93 11.21
CA PRO A 6 0.69 -16.40 12.11
C PRO A 6 0.68 -15.60 13.41
N SER A 7 -0.51 -15.36 13.95
CA SER A 7 -0.68 -14.61 15.20
C SER A 7 -0.07 -15.37 16.38
N GLY A 8 0.29 -14.67 17.45
CA GLY A 8 0.92 -15.30 18.62
C GLY A 8 0.04 -16.38 19.27
N ARG A 9 -1.28 -16.22 19.23
CA ARG A 9 -2.25 -17.21 19.68
C ARG A 9 -2.26 -18.46 18.78
N HIS A 10 -2.24 -18.26 17.46
CA HIS A 10 -2.20 -19.34 16.49
C HIS A 10 -0.89 -20.15 16.61
N ILE A 11 0.25 -19.49 16.82
CA ILE A 11 1.54 -20.15 17.08
C ILE A 11 1.47 -20.99 18.37
N MET A 12 0.80 -20.49 19.41
CA MET A 12 0.61 -21.26 20.64
C MET A 12 -0.21 -22.52 20.38
N GLU A 13 -1.37 -22.40 19.74
CA GLU A 13 -2.27 -23.53 19.43
C GLU A 13 -1.61 -24.61 18.56
N LEU A 14 -0.76 -24.22 17.60
CA LEU A 14 -0.10 -25.16 16.70
C LEU A 14 1.07 -25.92 17.32
N PHE A 15 1.84 -25.29 18.19
CA PHE A 15 3.16 -25.79 18.59
C PHE A 15 3.29 -26.12 20.07
N TYR A 16 2.31 -25.72 20.90
CA TYR A 16 2.33 -25.95 22.33
C TYR A 16 1.09 -26.70 22.82
N THR A 17 1.29 -27.55 23.81
CA THR A 17 0.22 -28.12 24.62
C THR A 17 0.32 -27.60 26.05
N GLU A 18 -0.81 -27.22 26.64
CA GLU A 18 -0.90 -26.94 28.07
C GLU A 18 -0.69 -28.25 28.83
N VAL A 19 0.26 -28.26 29.76
CA VAL A 19 0.60 -29.45 30.56
C VAL A 19 -0.12 -29.39 31.89
N ASP A 20 0.14 -28.33 32.66
CA ASP A 20 -0.43 -28.12 33.99
C ASP A 20 -0.43 -26.63 34.33
N ARG A 21 -1.38 -26.21 35.17
CA ARG A 21 -1.30 -24.92 35.87
C ARG A 21 -0.43 -25.12 37.09
N VAL A 22 0.65 -24.34 37.19
CA VAL A 22 1.56 -24.43 38.34
C VAL A 22 0.75 -24.06 39.60
N PRO A 23 0.66 -24.94 40.61
CA PRO A 23 -0.06 -24.63 41.84
C PRO A 23 0.54 -23.37 42.47
N SER A 24 -0.33 -22.44 42.88
CA SER A 24 0.10 -21.26 43.63
C SER A 24 0.74 -21.73 44.94
N VAL A 25 2.06 -21.65 45.05
CA VAL A 25 2.76 -21.88 46.31
C VAL A 25 2.37 -20.73 47.23
N GLY A 26 1.69 -21.04 48.33
CA GLY A 26 0.92 -20.09 49.13
C GLY A 26 1.70 -18.91 49.68
N GLY A 27 0.98 -17.79 49.83
CA GLY A 27 1.44 -16.59 50.52
C GLY A 27 0.92 -15.32 49.84
N ALA A 28 -0.28 -14.91 50.26
CA ALA A 28 -0.92 -13.59 50.18
C ALA A 28 -0.55 -12.59 49.05
N GLU A 29 -1.64 -12.03 48.49
CA GLU A 29 -1.78 -10.77 47.73
C GLU A 29 -1.76 -10.81 46.19
N GLU A 30 -2.85 -10.21 45.66
CA GLU A 30 -3.17 -9.80 44.30
C GLU A 30 -3.43 -10.85 43.20
N ASP A 31 -4.73 -10.94 42.85
CA ASP A 31 -5.38 -11.10 41.53
C ASP A 31 -4.45 -11.24 40.30
N THR A 32 -3.60 -12.27 40.30
CA THR A 32 -2.70 -12.58 39.21
C THR A 32 -2.80 -14.06 38.89
N ASP A 33 -3.41 -14.37 37.74
CA ASP A 33 -3.50 -15.73 37.22
C ASP A 33 -2.14 -16.45 37.33
N PRO A 34 -2.10 -17.67 37.91
CA PRO A 34 -0.87 -18.42 38.05
C PRO A 34 -0.28 -18.73 36.67
N PRO A 35 1.05 -18.79 36.54
CA PRO A 35 1.68 -19.11 35.27
C PRO A 35 1.31 -20.52 34.82
N THR A 36 0.90 -20.65 33.56
CA THR A 36 0.60 -21.94 32.94
C THR A 36 1.88 -22.54 32.36
N LEU A 37 2.09 -23.85 32.56
CA LEU A 37 3.19 -24.60 31.97
C LEU A 37 2.79 -25.13 30.59
N PHE A 38 3.49 -24.70 29.56
CA PHE A 38 3.30 -25.16 28.18
C PHE A 38 4.46 -26.05 27.75
N ARG A 39 4.18 -27.10 26.98
CA ARG A 39 5.17 -27.98 26.35
C ARG A 39 5.15 -27.80 24.85
N CYS A 40 6.29 -27.41 24.29
CA CYS A 40 6.48 -27.32 22.84
C CYS A 40 6.56 -28.72 22.22
N LYS A 41 6.18 -28.86 20.95
CA LYS A 41 6.41 -30.07 20.14
C LYS A 41 7.88 -30.53 20.11
N CYS A 42 8.85 -29.63 20.34
CA CYS A 42 10.27 -30.00 20.47
C CYS A 42 10.64 -30.58 21.85
N GLY A 43 9.67 -30.76 22.75
CA GLY A 43 9.84 -31.33 24.09
C GLY A 43 10.19 -30.31 25.18
N LYS A 44 10.53 -29.06 24.84
CA LYS A 44 10.86 -28.01 25.82
C LYS A 44 9.62 -27.48 26.52
N THR A 45 9.69 -27.35 27.84
CA THR A 45 8.65 -26.73 28.65
C THR A 45 8.95 -25.26 28.93
N ARG A 46 7.92 -24.42 28.98
CA ARG A 46 8.01 -22.99 29.30
C ARG A 46 6.80 -22.55 30.11
N THR A 47 7.01 -21.70 31.09
CA THR A 47 5.95 -21.06 31.87
C THR A 47 5.58 -19.71 31.25
N GLN A 48 4.28 -19.40 31.17
CA GLN A 48 3.80 -18.13 30.64
C GLN A 48 2.55 -17.68 31.42
N ARG A 49 2.51 -16.39 31.78
CA ARG A 49 1.30 -15.74 32.30
C ARG A 49 0.50 -15.14 31.14
N LEU A 50 -0.78 -15.48 31.03
CA LEU A 50 -1.64 -15.05 29.92
C LEU A 50 -1.88 -13.53 29.89
N LYS A 51 -1.83 -12.84 31.05
CA LYS A 51 -1.91 -11.37 31.16
C LYS A 51 -0.84 -10.63 30.34
N HIS A 52 0.31 -11.26 30.07
CA HIS A 52 1.42 -10.69 29.29
C HIS A 52 1.44 -11.18 27.82
N GLY A 53 0.38 -11.87 27.38
CA GLY A 53 0.29 -12.46 26.05
C GLY A 53 1.21 -13.68 25.85
N TYR A 54 1.43 -14.05 24.58
CA TYR A 54 2.16 -15.27 24.20
C TYR A 54 3.64 -15.02 23.84
N THR A 55 4.19 -13.86 24.20
CA THR A 55 5.43 -13.31 23.64
C THR A 55 6.63 -14.26 23.78
N ASN A 56 6.84 -14.88 24.94
CA ASN A 56 7.98 -15.78 25.16
C ASN A 56 7.84 -17.13 24.43
N LEU A 57 6.60 -17.64 24.32
CA LEU A 57 6.30 -18.88 23.59
C LEU A 57 6.50 -18.65 22.09
N VAL A 58 6.03 -17.52 21.58
CA VAL A 58 6.17 -17.11 20.18
C VAL A 58 7.63 -16.90 19.80
N GLN A 59 8.41 -16.16 20.61
CA GLN A 59 9.83 -15.96 20.35
C GLN A 59 10.60 -17.28 20.31
N HIS A 60 10.27 -18.24 21.16
CA HIS A 60 10.93 -19.55 21.14
C HIS A 60 10.79 -20.24 19.79
N VAL A 61 9.57 -20.32 19.25
CA VAL A 61 9.29 -21.00 17.99
C VAL A 61 9.88 -20.23 16.82
N LEU A 62 9.73 -18.90 16.78
CA LEU A 62 10.28 -18.08 15.70
C LEU A 62 11.81 -18.14 15.61
N ILE A 63 12.51 -18.26 16.75
CA ILE A 63 13.98 -18.29 16.78
C ILE A 63 14.52 -19.71 16.58
N LYS A 64 13.91 -20.72 17.21
CA LYS A 64 14.46 -22.08 17.25
C LYS A 64 13.86 -23.02 16.20
N HIS A 65 12.66 -22.70 15.71
CA HIS A 65 11.92 -23.54 14.76
C HIS A 65 11.27 -22.71 13.64
N PRO A 66 12.00 -21.81 12.96
CA PRO A 66 11.42 -20.96 11.90
C PRO A 66 10.82 -21.80 10.76
N ASP A 67 11.41 -22.95 10.46
CA ASP A 67 10.94 -23.86 9.40
C ASP A 67 9.57 -24.45 9.69
N TRP A 68 9.23 -24.68 10.97
CA TRP A 68 7.92 -25.19 11.37
C TRP A 68 6.83 -24.14 11.14
N VAL A 69 7.16 -22.87 11.40
CA VAL A 69 6.25 -21.75 11.14
C VAL A 69 6.03 -21.58 9.64
N ALA A 70 7.10 -21.70 8.84
CA ALA A 70 7.00 -21.66 7.38
C ALA A 70 6.15 -22.82 6.82
N ALA A 71 6.32 -24.03 7.34
CA ALA A 71 5.54 -25.21 6.94
C ALA A 71 4.06 -25.05 7.30
N ALA A 72 3.74 -24.64 8.54
CA ALA A 72 2.37 -24.43 8.97
C ALA A 72 1.66 -23.32 8.18
N THR A 73 2.40 -22.28 7.76
CA THR A 73 1.87 -21.21 6.91
C THR A 73 1.57 -21.70 5.49
N ARG A 74 2.33 -22.69 4.98
CA ARG A 74 2.07 -23.34 3.69
C ARG A 74 0.91 -24.33 3.74
N GLU A 75 0.70 -25.02 4.86
CA GLU A 75 -0.44 -25.93 5.04
C GLU A 75 -1.76 -25.16 5.20
N THR A 76 -1.75 -24.01 5.88
CA THR A 76 -2.95 -23.14 6.00
C THR A 76 -3.30 -22.42 4.70
N TYR A 77 -2.35 -22.31 3.77
CA TYR A 77 -2.55 -21.70 2.46
C TYR A 77 -1.78 -22.50 1.38
N PRO A 78 -2.31 -23.65 0.93
CA PRO A 78 -1.68 -24.40 -0.15
C PRO A 78 -1.67 -23.53 -1.42
N SER A 79 -0.47 -23.25 -1.93
CA SER A 79 -0.31 -22.53 -3.19
C SER A 79 -0.91 -23.35 -4.35
N PRO A 80 -1.65 -22.74 -5.29
CA PRO A 80 -2.38 -23.48 -6.32
C PRO A 80 -1.51 -23.96 -7.50
N VAL A 81 -0.22 -24.25 -7.32
CA VAL A 81 0.67 -24.65 -8.43
C VAL A 81 1.54 -25.85 -8.03
N PRO A 82 1.58 -26.95 -8.82
CA PRO A 82 2.47 -28.07 -8.54
C PRO A 82 3.94 -27.66 -8.74
N ALA A 83 4.78 -28.04 -7.79
CA ALA A 83 6.20 -27.71 -7.77
C ALA A 83 6.95 -28.44 -8.90
N VAL A 84 7.46 -27.68 -9.87
CA VAL A 84 8.51 -28.15 -10.76
C VAL A 84 9.83 -28.07 -9.98
N ALA A 85 10.37 -29.23 -9.62
CA ALA A 85 11.68 -29.35 -9.02
C ALA A 85 12.76 -28.96 -10.05
N ASN A 86 13.51 -27.91 -9.79
CA ASN A 86 14.79 -27.69 -10.45
C ASN A 86 15.86 -27.35 -9.41
N SER A 87 16.72 -28.35 -9.20
CA SER A 87 17.97 -28.28 -8.44
C SER A 87 18.98 -27.44 -9.22
N VAL A 88 19.37 -26.26 -8.72
CA VAL A 88 20.60 -25.60 -9.15
C VAL A 88 21.40 -25.13 -7.93
N LYS A 89 22.68 -25.50 -7.96
CA LYS A 89 23.68 -25.44 -6.89
C LYS A 89 24.02 -23.99 -6.51
N SER A 90 24.12 -23.74 -5.21
CA SER A 90 24.61 -22.50 -4.60
C SER A 90 26.11 -22.32 -4.88
N SER A 91 26.50 -21.19 -5.47
CA SER A 91 27.87 -20.67 -5.42
C SER A 91 27.93 -19.37 -4.62
N THR A 92 28.77 -19.42 -3.59
CA THR A 92 28.98 -18.42 -2.55
C THR A 92 29.84 -17.26 -3.08
N LEU A 93 29.36 -16.02 -2.98
CA LEU A 93 30.19 -14.82 -3.15
C LEU A 93 30.35 -14.13 -1.79
N LYS A 94 31.57 -14.23 -1.25
CA LYS A 94 32.06 -13.57 -0.04
C LYS A 94 32.17 -12.06 -0.29
N ARG A 95 31.72 -11.25 0.69
CA ARG A 95 32.07 -9.83 0.80
C ARG A 95 32.79 -9.61 2.14
N ASN A 96 34.03 -9.15 2.08
CA ASN A 96 34.88 -8.79 3.21
C ASN A 96 35.46 -7.38 3.01
N GLY A 97 35.65 -6.64 4.12
CA GLY A 97 36.44 -5.40 4.24
C GLY A 97 35.57 -4.12 4.32
N LYS A 98 35.20 -3.55 5.48
CA LYS A 98 35.96 -2.86 6.56
C LYS A 98 36.83 -1.66 6.10
N ALA A 99 36.41 -0.45 6.49
CA ALA A 99 37.28 0.63 6.98
C ALA A 99 36.49 1.60 7.89
N LYS A 100 37.12 2.01 8.99
CA LYS A 100 36.69 2.90 10.09
C LYS A 100 37.55 4.18 10.04
N SER A 101 36.99 5.32 10.46
CA SER A 101 37.64 6.38 11.29
C SER A 101 36.56 7.44 11.62
N GLN A 102 36.14 7.64 12.89
CA GLN A 102 36.63 8.64 13.89
C GLN A 102 36.49 10.09 13.38
N VAL A 103 35.55 10.93 13.85
CA VAL A 103 35.27 11.60 15.16
C VAL A 103 36.34 12.59 15.58
N GLU A 104 35.96 13.88 15.60
CA GLU A 104 36.31 15.04 16.48
C GLU A 104 35.70 16.30 15.82
N GLU A 105 35.43 17.45 16.44
CA GLU A 105 34.79 17.89 17.70
C GLU A 105 34.56 19.43 17.55
N GLY A 106 33.58 20.02 18.27
CA GLY A 106 33.40 21.48 18.50
C GLY A 106 32.77 22.31 17.36
N GLY A 107 31.81 23.23 17.52
CA GLY A 107 31.37 24.09 18.63
C GLY A 107 31.28 25.54 18.10
N GLU A 108 30.13 25.99 17.57
CA GLU A 108 29.20 27.00 18.13
C GLU A 108 29.57 28.51 17.99
N SER A 109 28.62 29.28 17.42
CA SER A 109 28.29 30.73 17.64
C SER A 109 29.36 31.82 17.38
N ASP A 110 29.09 33.07 16.97
CA ASP A 110 27.90 33.91 16.74
C ASP A 110 28.33 35.20 16.01
N ALA A 111 27.34 35.90 15.42
CA ALA A 111 27.29 37.36 15.17
C ALA A 111 28.34 37.98 14.18
N GLU A 112 28.11 39.05 13.44
CA GLU A 112 27.09 40.09 13.44
C GLU A 112 27.15 40.84 12.10
N ALA A 113 26.02 41.37 11.66
CA ALA A 113 25.88 42.25 10.51
C ALA A 113 26.13 43.71 10.91
N ASN A 114 26.76 44.50 10.02
CA ASN A 114 26.68 45.96 9.82
C ASN A 114 27.67 46.27 8.68
N GLY A 115 27.44 47.07 7.65
CA GLY A 115 26.50 48.16 7.42
C GLY A 115 27.27 49.29 6.71
N ALA A 116 26.67 49.84 5.65
CA ALA A 116 26.94 51.15 5.05
C ALA A 116 28.15 51.36 4.08
N ALA A 117 27.78 51.67 2.83
CA ALA A 117 28.53 52.53 1.89
C ALA A 117 28.44 54.02 2.34
N PRO A 118 29.24 54.96 1.77
CA PRO A 118 28.82 55.61 0.51
C PRO A 118 29.95 56.16 -0.40
N GLY A 119 29.59 56.48 -1.65
CA GLY A 119 30.11 57.57 -2.53
C GLY A 119 31.62 57.66 -2.81
N GLY A 120 32.13 57.62 -4.04
CA GLY A 120 31.70 58.35 -5.23
C GLY A 120 32.73 59.45 -5.55
N ASN A 121 33.66 59.20 -6.48
CA ASN A 121 34.16 60.18 -7.46
C ASN A 121 35.17 59.58 -8.46
N LYS A 122 34.92 59.83 -9.74
CA LYS A 122 35.84 59.72 -10.90
C LYS A 122 36.63 61.05 -11.00
N PRO A 123 37.86 61.12 -11.58
CA PRO A 123 37.98 61.09 -13.06
C PRO A 123 39.24 60.44 -13.66
N ASN A 124 39.08 60.13 -14.95
CA ASN A 124 40.01 59.81 -16.05
C ASN A 124 41.53 59.78 -15.80
N SER A 125 42.14 58.70 -16.27
CA SER A 125 43.26 58.79 -17.21
C SER A 125 43.28 57.57 -18.14
N GLU A 126 43.33 57.86 -19.43
CA GLU A 126 43.45 56.91 -20.53
C GLU A 126 44.77 56.13 -20.46
N SER A 127 44.70 54.86 -20.86
CA SER A 127 45.50 54.25 -21.93
C SER A 127 46.09 52.89 -21.57
N LYS A 128 45.89 51.97 -22.53
CA LYS A 128 46.59 50.69 -22.76
C LYS A 128 46.12 49.51 -21.91
N GLU A 129 45.25 48.72 -22.52
CA GLU A 129 45.48 47.28 -22.75
C GLU A 129 44.33 46.76 -23.64
N GLU A 130 44.41 47.09 -24.93
CA GLU A 130 43.73 46.37 -26.01
C GLU A 130 44.52 45.07 -26.24
N GLU A 131 44.24 43.98 -25.51
CA GLU A 131 44.58 42.62 -25.98
C GLU A 131 43.96 41.51 -25.12
N ASP A 132 42.65 41.52 -24.82
CA ASP A 132 42.05 40.32 -24.18
C ASP A 132 40.56 40.07 -24.47
N THR A 133 39.96 40.78 -25.43
CA THR A 133 38.52 40.60 -25.78
C THR A 133 38.31 39.92 -27.14
N LYS A 134 39.18 38.97 -27.50
CA LYS A 134 38.97 38.09 -28.66
C LYS A 134 39.03 36.58 -28.35
N MET A 135 39.16 36.21 -27.08
CA MET A 135 39.18 34.80 -26.65
C MET A 135 37.92 34.35 -25.87
N GLN A 136 36.86 35.18 -25.81
CA GLN A 136 35.58 34.79 -25.18
C GLN A 136 34.35 34.86 -26.10
N THR A 137 34.51 35.27 -27.36
CA THR A 137 33.46 35.20 -28.39
C THR A 137 33.58 33.99 -29.31
N ALA A 138 34.61 33.14 -29.14
CA ALA A 138 34.83 31.94 -29.95
C ALA A 138 34.49 30.60 -29.26
N VAL A 139 34.04 30.59 -28.00
CA VAL A 139 33.63 29.34 -27.31
C VAL A 139 32.12 29.06 -27.46
N LYS A 140 31.36 29.96 -28.11
CA LYS A 140 29.92 29.80 -28.33
C LYS A 140 29.55 29.20 -29.69
N ALA A 141 30.53 28.83 -30.49
CA ALA A 141 30.33 28.33 -31.85
C ALA A 141 31.03 26.98 -32.07
N GLU A 142 31.01 26.07 -31.10
CA GLU A 142 31.44 24.68 -31.32
C GLU A 142 30.97 23.75 -30.18
N ARG A 143 29.71 23.91 -29.75
CA ARG A 143 29.02 22.74 -29.18
C ARG A 143 28.58 21.90 -30.37
N SER A 144 29.44 20.94 -30.70
CA SER A 144 29.20 19.88 -31.65
C SER A 144 27.71 19.51 -31.69
N ALA A 145 27.13 19.55 -32.88
CA ALA A 145 25.84 18.96 -33.16
C ALA A 145 25.98 17.45 -32.90
N GLN A 146 25.84 17.06 -31.64
CA GLN A 146 25.60 15.69 -31.24
C GLN A 146 24.42 15.21 -32.09
N PRO A 147 24.54 14.10 -32.83
CA PRO A 147 23.41 13.58 -33.58
C PRO A 147 22.28 13.38 -32.57
N LYS A 148 21.20 14.17 -32.68
CA LYS A 148 19.99 13.96 -31.89
C LYS A 148 19.61 12.50 -32.11
N SER A 149 19.61 11.71 -31.05
CA SER A 149 19.19 10.31 -31.14
C SER A 149 17.81 10.30 -31.82
N VAL A 150 17.69 9.57 -32.92
CA VAL A 150 16.44 9.42 -33.69
C VAL A 150 15.36 8.66 -32.88
N VAL A 151 15.70 8.23 -31.68
CA VAL A 151 14.82 7.55 -30.75
C VAL A 151 14.06 8.60 -29.92
N GLU A 152 12.78 8.74 -30.21
CA GLU A 152 11.86 9.58 -29.45
C GLU A 152 10.98 8.73 -28.53
N LYS A 153 10.46 9.35 -27.46
CA LYS A 153 9.48 8.73 -26.59
C LYS A 153 8.22 8.43 -27.39
N ARG A 154 7.62 7.26 -27.19
CA ARG A 154 6.29 6.95 -27.73
C ARG A 154 5.25 8.01 -27.34
N SER A 155 4.31 8.26 -28.23
CA SER A 155 3.18 9.20 -28.02
C SER A 155 1.89 8.49 -27.60
N ASP A 156 1.79 7.18 -27.78
CA ASP A 156 0.61 6.35 -27.57
C ASP A 156 0.55 5.68 -26.18
N TYR A 157 1.36 6.13 -25.22
CA TYR A 157 1.34 5.62 -23.86
C TYR A 157 0.14 6.16 -23.07
N LEU A 158 -0.36 5.35 -22.13
CA LEU A 158 -1.48 5.75 -21.28
C LEU A 158 -1.11 6.92 -20.37
N SER A 159 -2.03 7.87 -20.25
CA SER A 159 -1.98 8.86 -19.18
C SER A 159 -2.12 8.19 -17.81
N TRP A 160 -1.70 8.86 -16.75
CA TRP A 160 -1.83 8.32 -15.39
C TRP A 160 -3.28 8.07 -15.00
N ASP A 161 -4.17 9.01 -15.29
CA ASP A 161 -5.59 8.89 -14.94
C ASP A 161 -6.26 7.76 -15.73
N ASP A 162 -5.94 7.62 -17.03
CA ASP A 162 -6.43 6.49 -17.84
C ASP A 162 -5.86 5.16 -17.32
N TYR A 163 -4.59 5.11 -16.93
CA TYR A 163 -3.97 3.93 -16.35
C TYR A 163 -4.65 3.51 -15.04
N PHE A 164 -4.81 4.42 -14.08
CA PHE A 164 -5.43 4.09 -12.79
C PHE A 164 -6.91 3.77 -12.90
N MET A 165 -7.64 4.47 -13.79
CA MET A 165 -9.01 4.09 -14.12
C MET A 165 -9.06 2.71 -14.78
N SER A 166 -8.13 2.39 -15.69
CA SER A 166 -8.02 1.05 -16.30
C SER A 166 -7.76 -0.03 -15.26
N VAL A 167 -6.93 0.24 -14.24
CA VAL A 167 -6.72 -0.69 -13.11
C VAL A 167 -8.01 -0.90 -12.33
N ALA A 168 -8.81 0.15 -12.08
CA ALA A 168 -10.12 0.00 -11.44
C ALA A 168 -11.05 -0.89 -12.27
N PHE A 169 -11.15 -0.68 -13.59
CA PHE A 169 -11.95 -1.55 -14.47
C PHE A 169 -11.42 -2.98 -14.56
N LEU A 170 -10.11 -3.18 -14.65
CA LEU A 170 -9.48 -4.51 -14.65
C LEU A 170 -9.77 -5.24 -13.33
N SER A 171 -9.76 -4.52 -12.21
CA SER A 171 -10.09 -5.08 -10.90
C SER A 171 -11.56 -5.48 -10.81
N ALA A 172 -12.47 -4.73 -11.43
CA ALA A 172 -13.89 -5.08 -11.52
C ALA A 172 -14.11 -6.45 -12.17
N MET A 173 -13.24 -6.87 -13.11
CA MET A 173 -13.30 -8.19 -13.75
C MET A 173 -13.09 -9.37 -12.78
N ARG A 174 -12.65 -9.11 -11.54
CA ARG A 174 -12.59 -10.13 -10.47
C ARG A 174 -13.89 -10.30 -9.69
N SER A 175 -14.85 -9.38 -9.84
CA SER A 175 -16.15 -9.49 -9.19
C SER A 175 -16.93 -10.70 -9.71
N LYS A 176 -17.58 -11.41 -8.80
CA LYS A 176 -18.49 -12.52 -9.11
C LYS A 176 -19.95 -12.11 -9.15
N ASP A 177 -20.25 -10.84 -8.89
CA ASP A 177 -21.60 -10.30 -8.99
C ASP A 177 -22.07 -10.38 -10.45
N PRO A 178 -23.15 -11.13 -10.77
CA PRO A 178 -23.59 -11.31 -12.14
C PRO A 178 -24.24 -10.06 -12.73
N SER A 179 -24.67 -9.11 -11.89
CA SER A 179 -25.42 -7.92 -12.32
C SER A 179 -24.54 -6.70 -12.50
N THR A 180 -23.58 -6.48 -11.60
CA THR A 180 -22.84 -5.23 -11.57
C THR A 180 -21.43 -5.45 -11.06
N GLN A 181 -20.44 -5.16 -11.89
CA GLN A 181 -19.04 -5.28 -11.54
C GLN A 181 -18.45 -3.87 -11.40
N VAL A 182 -18.01 -3.52 -10.20
CA VAL A 182 -17.36 -2.25 -9.87
C VAL A 182 -15.98 -2.55 -9.33
N GLY A 183 -15.01 -1.75 -9.72
CA GLY A 183 -13.67 -1.78 -9.17
C GLY A 183 -13.21 -0.40 -8.73
N ALA A 184 -12.22 -0.41 -7.85
CA ALA A 184 -11.64 0.77 -7.23
C ALA A 184 -10.11 0.61 -7.11
N CYS A 185 -9.39 1.71 -7.29
CA CYS A 185 -7.93 1.79 -7.20
C CYS A 185 -7.54 3.04 -6.39
N ILE A 186 -6.81 2.87 -5.30
CA ILE A 186 -6.33 3.97 -4.45
C ILE A 186 -4.87 4.22 -4.77
N VAL A 187 -4.53 5.49 -5.01
CA VAL A 187 -3.23 5.94 -5.47
C VAL A 187 -2.74 7.06 -4.57
N ASN A 188 -1.48 6.98 -4.15
CA ASN A 188 -0.85 8.00 -3.31
C ASN A 188 -0.28 9.18 -4.15
N PRO A 189 0.19 10.28 -3.52
CA PRO A 189 0.74 11.43 -4.24
C PRO A 189 1.93 11.10 -5.15
N GLU A 190 2.72 10.07 -4.82
CA GLU A 190 3.83 9.58 -5.64
C GLU A 190 3.39 8.65 -6.79
N ARG A 191 2.08 8.58 -7.09
CA ARG A 191 1.49 7.78 -8.17
C ARG A 191 1.71 6.27 -7.99
N LYS A 192 1.76 5.80 -6.74
CA LYS A 192 1.85 4.39 -6.39
C LYS A 192 0.48 3.88 -5.99
N ILE A 193 0.11 2.70 -6.51
CA ILE A 193 -1.11 2.02 -6.12
C ILE A 193 -0.92 1.47 -4.71
N VAL A 194 -1.76 1.95 -3.79
CA VAL A 194 -1.73 1.58 -2.37
C VAL A 194 -2.92 0.75 -1.93
N GLY A 195 -3.97 0.65 -2.76
CA GLY A 195 -5.13 -0.20 -2.49
C GLY A 195 -5.90 -0.53 -3.75
N ILE A 196 -6.45 -1.75 -3.84
CA ILE A 196 -7.28 -2.19 -4.96
C ILE A 196 -8.48 -2.96 -4.39
N GLY A 197 -9.65 -2.74 -4.96
CA GLY A 197 -10.87 -3.43 -4.57
C GLY A 197 -11.82 -3.66 -5.73
N TYR A 198 -12.70 -4.64 -5.54
CA TYR A 198 -13.86 -4.92 -6.37
C TYR A 198 -15.02 -5.34 -5.47
N ASN A 199 -16.26 -5.25 -5.95
CA ASN A 199 -17.41 -5.67 -5.15
C ASN A 199 -17.48 -7.21 -5.03
N GLY A 200 -17.71 -7.70 -3.81
CA GLY A 200 -17.73 -9.12 -3.48
C GLY A 200 -18.20 -9.35 -2.05
N PHE A 201 -18.43 -10.61 -1.67
CA PHE A 201 -18.76 -10.93 -0.28
C PHE A 201 -17.54 -10.79 0.66
N PRO A 202 -17.75 -10.75 1.99
CA PRO A 202 -16.67 -10.62 2.96
C PRO A 202 -15.70 -11.81 2.89
N ASN A 203 -14.48 -11.60 3.38
CA ASN A 203 -13.47 -12.65 3.43
C ASN A 203 -13.97 -13.87 4.22
N GLY A 204 -13.89 -15.04 3.60
CA GLY A 204 -14.32 -16.30 4.22
C GLY A 204 -15.80 -16.63 4.04
N CYS A 205 -16.59 -15.75 3.42
CA CYS A 205 -17.96 -16.05 2.99
C CYS A 205 -17.94 -16.59 1.56
N GLY A 206 -18.47 -17.80 1.35
CA GLY A 206 -18.48 -18.44 0.03
C GLY A 206 -19.39 -17.72 -0.96
N ASP A 207 -18.90 -17.51 -2.18
CA ASP A 207 -19.69 -16.88 -3.25
C ASP A 207 -20.82 -17.77 -3.79
N ASP A 208 -20.80 -19.06 -3.46
CA ASP A 208 -21.85 -20.04 -3.76
C ASP A 208 -22.81 -20.27 -2.58
N GLU A 209 -22.51 -19.71 -1.41
CA GLU A 209 -23.31 -19.88 -0.18
C GLU A 209 -24.26 -18.71 0.08
N LEU A 210 -23.90 -17.52 -0.40
CA LEU A 210 -24.67 -16.29 -0.23
C LEU A 210 -25.41 -15.89 -1.52
N PRO A 211 -26.61 -15.29 -1.40
CA PRO A 211 -27.42 -14.97 -2.56
C PRO A 211 -26.86 -13.76 -3.33
N TRP A 212 -26.69 -13.92 -4.64
CA TRP A 212 -26.43 -12.81 -5.57
C TRP A 212 -27.69 -12.08 -6.04
N ALA A 213 -28.87 -12.60 -5.68
CA ALA A 213 -30.15 -12.07 -6.13
C ALA A 213 -30.37 -10.62 -5.67
N ARG A 214 -31.08 -9.85 -6.50
CA ARG A 214 -31.46 -8.46 -6.21
C ARG A 214 -32.85 -8.36 -5.60
N GLU A 215 -33.67 -9.38 -5.81
CA GLU A 215 -35.06 -9.44 -5.38
C GLU A 215 -35.24 -10.75 -4.63
N SER A 216 -36.06 -10.72 -3.59
CA SER A 216 -36.38 -11.90 -2.78
C SER A 216 -37.79 -12.37 -3.12
N GLU A 217 -37.93 -13.66 -3.40
CA GLU A 217 -39.25 -14.30 -3.57
C GLU A 217 -40.03 -14.33 -2.25
N THR A 218 -39.35 -14.38 -1.11
CA THR A 218 -39.96 -14.44 0.22
C THR A 218 -40.12 -13.05 0.86
N ASN A 219 -39.77 -11.97 0.13
CA ASN A 219 -39.62 -10.61 0.65
C ASN A 219 -38.62 -10.47 1.82
N SER A 220 -37.76 -11.46 2.05
CA SER A 220 -36.69 -11.41 3.04
C SER A 220 -35.47 -10.70 2.46
N PRO A 221 -34.96 -9.63 3.10
CA PRO A 221 -33.70 -9.01 2.68
C PRO A 221 -32.51 -9.97 2.69
N LEU A 222 -32.58 -11.03 3.52
CA LEU A 222 -31.55 -12.05 3.64
C LEU A 222 -31.41 -12.93 2.39
N ASP A 223 -32.42 -12.94 1.52
CA ASP A 223 -32.33 -13.67 0.24
C ASP A 223 -31.75 -12.79 -0.87
N THR A 224 -31.31 -11.58 -0.54
CA THR A 224 -30.71 -10.64 -1.50
C THR A 224 -29.23 -10.42 -1.17
N LYS A 225 -28.45 -9.96 -2.16
CA LYS A 225 -27.04 -9.65 -1.95
C LYS A 225 -26.79 -8.45 -1.03
N TYR A 226 -27.77 -7.57 -0.86
CA TYR A 226 -27.57 -6.24 -0.29
C TYR A 226 -27.05 -6.22 1.16
N PRO A 227 -27.45 -7.13 2.06
CA PRO A 227 -26.90 -7.19 3.41
C PRO A 227 -25.43 -7.67 3.47
N TYR A 228 -24.97 -8.37 2.43
CA TYR A 228 -23.71 -9.10 2.46
C TYR A 228 -22.62 -8.49 1.59
N VAL A 229 -22.98 -7.84 0.49
CA VAL A 229 -21.99 -7.38 -0.49
C VAL A 229 -21.15 -6.22 0.06
N CYS A 230 -19.83 -6.39 0.02
CA CYS A 230 -18.88 -5.31 0.23
C CYS A 230 -18.63 -4.61 -1.10
N HIS A 231 -18.73 -3.28 -1.09
CA HIS A 231 -18.46 -2.46 -2.27
C HIS A 231 -16.96 -2.37 -2.59
N ALA A 232 -16.64 -2.00 -3.83
CA ALA A 232 -15.26 -1.93 -4.32
C ALA A 232 -14.41 -0.92 -3.52
N GLU A 233 -14.98 0.23 -3.17
CA GLU A 233 -14.33 1.30 -2.43
C GLU A 233 -13.96 0.85 -1.02
N MET A 234 -14.90 0.19 -0.34
CA MET A 234 -14.68 -0.40 0.98
C MET A 234 -13.54 -1.43 0.92
N ASN A 235 -13.61 -2.34 -0.05
CA ASN A 235 -12.57 -3.35 -0.22
C ASN A 235 -11.21 -2.73 -0.56
N ALA A 236 -11.15 -1.67 -1.37
CA ALA A 236 -9.89 -0.99 -1.69
C ALA A 236 -9.24 -0.35 -0.45
N ILE A 237 -10.04 0.28 0.43
CA ILE A 237 -9.55 0.89 1.67
C ILE A 237 -9.06 -0.18 2.67
N LEU A 238 -9.75 -1.31 2.75
CA LEU A 238 -9.42 -2.42 3.64
C LEU A 238 -8.22 -3.24 3.14
N ASN A 239 -8.05 -3.36 1.82
CA ASN A 239 -6.96 -4.11 1.18
C ASN A 239 -5.68 -3.30 0.99
N LYS A 240 -5.56 -2.12 1.63
CA LYS A 240 -4.40 -1.26 1.46
C LYS A 240 -3.09 -1.96 1.86
N ASN A 241 -2.02 -1.68 1.12
CA ASN A 241 -0.65 -2.15 1.41
C ASN A 241 0.20 -1.08 2.14
N SER A 242 -0.42 0.04 2.50
CA SER A 242 0.16 1.15 3.26
C SER A 242 -0.43 1.24 4.66
N THR A 243 0.24 1.97 5.55
CA THR A 243 -0.25 2.24 6.92
C THR A 243 -1.61 2.94 6.91
N ASP A 244 -1.78 3.94 6.04
CA ASP A 244 -3.02 4.65 5.81
C ASP A 244 -3.15 5.08 4.33
N VAL A 245 -4.27 5.69 3.99
CA VAL A 245 -4.58 6.22 2.65
C VAL A 245 -4.89 7.72 2.72
N LYS A 246 -4.33 8.40 3.72
CA LYS A 246 -4.54 9.85 3.89
C LYS A 246 -3.91 10.60 2.73
N GLY A 247 -4.62 11.61 2.21
CA GLY A 247 -4.18 12.40 1.06
C GLY A 247 -4.16 11.63 -0.27
N CYS A 248 -4.61 10.38 -0.31
CA CYS A 248 -4.66 9.60 -1.53
C CYS A 248 -5.84 10.01 -2.43
N THR A 249 -5.76 9.61 -3.71
CA THR A 249 -6.86 9.67 -4.67
C THR A 249 -7.43 8.27 -4.88
N ILE A 250 -8.76 8.13 -4.90
CA ILE A 250 -9.43 6.89 -5.29
C ILE A 250 -10.05 7.02 -6.68
N TYR A 251 -9.70 6.11 -7.57
CA TYR A 251 -10.29 5.93 -8.90
C TYR A 251 -11.35 4.83 -8.82
N VAL A 252 -12.58 5.12 -9.25
CA VAL A 252 -13.72 4.21 -9.16
C VAL A 252 -14.51 4.14 -10.47
N ALA A 253 -14.97 2.95 -10.85
CA ALA A 253 -15.75 2.79 -12.08
C ALA A 253 -17.13 3.48 -12.00
N LEU A 254 -17.72 3.56 -10.79
CA LEU A 254 -19.02 4.16 -10.51
C LEU A 254 -18.89 5.15 -9.34
N PHE A 255 -19.60 6.27 -9.39
CA PHE A 255 -19.64 7.25 -8.30
C PHE A 255 -20.00 6.57 -6.97
N PRO A 256 -19.32 6.89 -5.85
CA PRO A 256 -19.49 6.13 -4.61
C PRO A 256 -20.84 6.39 -3.95
N CYS A 257 -21.42 5.36 -3.32
CA CYS A 257 -22.62 5.55 -2.50
C CYS A 257 -22.30 6.33 -1.21
N ASN A 258 -23.32 6.77 -0.48
CA ASN A 258 -23.14 7.50 0.79
C ASN A 258 -22.35 6.68 1.83
N GLU A 259 -22.54 5.37 1.94
CA GLU A 259 -21.79 4.54 2.91
C GLU A 259 -20.30 4.44 2.54
N CYS A 260 -19.99 4.22 1.26
CA CYS A 260 -18.60 4.23 0.79
C CYS A 260 -17.96 5.61 0.95
N THR A 261 -18.74 6.67 0.76
CA THR A 261 -18.29 8.05 0.95
C THR A 261 -17.89 8.32 2.40
N LYS A 262 -18.64 7.82 3.38
CA LYS A 262 -18.25 7.91 4.80
C LYS A 262 -16.88 7.25 5.02
N LEU A 263 -16.65 6.08 4.44
CA LEU A 263 -15.36 5.38 4.56
C LEU A 263 -14.23 6.16 3.88
N ILE A 264 -14.47 6.70 2.68
CA ILE A 264 -13.52 7.54 1.94
C ILE A 264 -13.09 8.72 2.80
N ILE A 265 -14.04 9.48 3.34
CA ILE A 265 -13.78 10.65 4.21
C ILE A 265 -13.02 10.24 5.46
N GLN A 266 -13.51 9.24 6.20
CA GLN A 266 -12.89 8.81 7.47
C GLN A 266 -11.49 8.20 7.28
N SER A 267 -11.20 7.63 6.10
CA SER A 267 -9.88 7.12 5.76
C SER A 267 -8.87 8.22 5.37
N GLY A 268 -9.34 9.46 5.18
CA GLY A 268 -8.53 10.63 4.84
C GLY A 268 -8.20 10.76 3.35
N ILE A 269 -8.91 10.04 2.47
CA ILE A 269 -8.79 10.21 1.01
C ILE A 269 -9.25 11.63 0.64
N SER A 270 -8.44 12.34 -0.13
CA SER A 270 -8.66 13.76 -0.46
C SER A 270 -9.35 13.98 -1.81
N ARG A 271 -9.34 12.97 -2.69
CA ARG A 271 -9.91 13.07 -4.04
C ARG A 271 -10.54 11.77 -4.53
N VAL A 272 -11.71 11.89 -5.16
CA VAL A 272 -12.43 10.82 -5.86
C VAL A 272 -12.43 11.10 -7.36
N VAL A 273 -11.97 10.14 -8.17
CA VAL A 273 -12.06 10.19 -9.63
C VAL A 273 -12.98 9.07 -10.08
N TYR A 274 -14.08 9.38 -10.75
CA TYR A 274 -15.10 8.39 -11.11
C TYR A 274 -15.38 8.36 -12.61
N CYS A 275 -15.72 7.19 -13.16
CA CYS A 275 -16.05 7.08 -14.59
C CYS A 275 -17.53 7.34 -14.89
N SER A 276 -18.44 6.72 -14.13
CA SER A 276 -19.89 6.80 -14.33
C SER A 276 -20.60 7.42 -13.13
N ASP A 277 -21.60 8.27 -13.39
CA ASP A 277 -22.54 8.81 -12.41
C ASP A 277 -23.99 8.57 -12.85
N LYS A 278 -24.26 7.35 -13.35
CA LYS A 278 -25.58 6.97 -13.90
C LYS A 278 -26.73 7.00 -12.90
N TYR A 279 -26.43 7.04 -11.60
CA TYR A 279 -27.41 7.07 -10.52
C TYR A 279 -27.44 8.42 -9.79
N ASN A 280 -27.00 9.49 -10.45
CA ASN A 280 -26.87 10.82 -9.85
C ASN A 280 -28.14 11.30 -9.10
N HIS A 281 -29.34 10.96 -9.55
CA HIS A 281 -30.59 11.40 -8.92
C HIS A 281 -31.04 10.54 -7.72
N ASP A 282 -30.45 9.36 -7.50
CA ASP A 282 -30.76 8.53 -6.34
C ASP A 282 -30.21 9.18 -5.05
N TRP A 283 -31.02 9.15 -4.00
CA TRP A 283 -30.75 9.83 -2.73
C TRP A 283 -29.40 9.44 -2.10
N LYS A 284 -28.91 8.21 -2.34
CA LYS A 284 -27.61 7.74 -1.85
C LYS A 284 -26.46 8.55 -2.46
N PHE A 285 -26.56 8.89 -3.74
CA PHE A 285 -25.50 9.62 -4.45
C PHE A 285 -25.65 11.14 -4.24
N VAL A 286 -26.87 11.64 -4.04
CA VAL A 286 -27.11 13.01 -3.55
C VAL A 286 -26.50 13.21 -2.16
N ALA A 287 -26.73 12.27 -1.23
CA ALA A 287 -26.12 12.30 0.10
C ALA A 287 -24.60 12.16 0.04
N SER A 288 -24.06 11.30 -0.84
CA SER A 288 -22.62 11.20 -1.09
C SER A 288 -22.00 12.55 -1.46
N ARG A 289 -22.54 13.27 -2.46
CA ARG A 289 -22.03 14.59 -2.84
C ARG A 289 -22.07 15.59 -1.70
N ARG A 290 -23.17 15.67 -0.95
CA ARG A 290 -23.27 16.53 0.24
C ARG A 290 -22.16 16.23 1.26
N LEU A 291 -21.89 14.95 1.53
CA LEU A 291 -20.82 14.55 2.44
C LEU A 291 -19.43 14.94 1.92
N LEU A 292 -19.16 14.71 0.62
CA LEU A 292 -17.89 15.09 0.00
C LEU A 292 -17.68 16.62 0.03
N ASP A 293 -18.71 17.39 -0.33
CA ASP A 293 -18.70 18.85 -0.31
C ASP A 293 -18.43 19.38 1.11
N MET A 294 -19.13 18.85 2.13
CA MET A 294 -18.94 19.23 3.53
C MET A 294 -17.56 18.87 4.07
N ALA A 295 -16.99 17.74 3.65
CA ALA A 295 -15.68 17.28 4.09
C ALA A 295 -14.51 17.90 3.28
N GLY A 296 -14.80 18.67 2.23
CA GLY A 296 -13.77 19.22 1.35
C GLY A 296 -13.04 18.18 0.51
N VAL A 297 -13.65 17.01 0.27
CA VAL A 297 -13.07 15.95 -0.58
C VAL A 297 -13.46 16.25 -2.03
N GLN A 298 -12.46 16.46 -2.88
CA GLN A 298 -12.69 16.77 -4.30
C GLN A 298 -13.24 15.55 -5.04
N TYR A 299 -14.16 15.73 -5.97
CA TYR A 299 -14.58 14.67 -6.88
C TYR A 299 -14.67 15.18 -8.31
N THR A 300 -14.15 14.38 -9.25
CA THR A 300 -14.11 14.73 -10.68
C THR A 300 -14.46 13.53 -11.53
N GLN A 301 -15.35 13.72 -12.51
CA GLN A 301 -15.61 12.68 -13.50
C GLN A 301 -14.41 12.57 -14.45
N HIS A 302 -13.88 11.35 -14.61
CA HIS A 302 -12.84 11.06 -15.57
C HIS A 302 -13.38 11.12 -16.99
N ARG A 303 -12.73 11.91 -17.85
CA ARG A 303 -13.01 11.92 -19.28
C ARG A 303 -12.06 10.95 -19.98
N LEU A 304 -12.57 9.77 -20.28
CA LEU A 304 -11.85 8.74 -21.02
C LEU A 304 -11.34 9.30 -22.35
N GLN A 305 -10.03 9.33 -22.55
CA GLN A 305 -9.42 9.65 -23.85
C GLN A 305 -9.53 8.48 -24.82
N LEU A 306 -9.58 7.26 -24.27
CA LEU A 306 -9.74 6.00 -24.99
C LEU A 306 -10.98 5.27 -24.47
N SER A 307 -11.83 4.80 -25.37
CA SER A 307 -13.00 3.98 -25.00
C SER A 307 -12.64 2.54 -24.64
N LYS A 308 -11.41 2.09 -24.97
CA LYS A 308 -10.95 0.73 -24.73
C LYS A 308 -9.43 0.68 -24.55
N VAL A 309 -8.98 -0.15 -23.61
CA VAL A 309 -7.58 -0.57 -23.47
C VAL A 309 -7.52 -2.08 -23.68
N VAL A 310 -6.55 -2.54 -24.48
CA VAL A 310 -6.37 -3.98 -24.77
C VAL A 310 -5.13 -4.47 -24.04
N ILE A 311 -5.29 -5.53 -23.24
CA ILE A 311 -4.19 -6.28 -22.64
C ILE A 311 -4.02 -7.54 -23.49
N ASP A 312 -2.97 -7.56 -24.30
CA ASP A 312 -2.64 -8.69 -25.17
C ASP A 312 -1.45 -9.46 -24.57
N PHE A 313 -1.70 -10.69 -24.11
CA PHE A 313 -0.67 -11.54 -23.53
C PHE A 313 0.37 -12.05 -24.54
N THR A 314 0.12 -11.87 -25.85
CA THR A 314 1.05 -12.25 -26.93
C THR A 314 2.00 -11.13 -27.33
N SER A 315 1.78 -9.88 -26.88
CA SER A 315 2.50 -8.70 -27.38
C SER A 315 3.99 -8.62 -26.99
N VAL A 316 4.49 -9.55 -26.17
CA VAL A 316 5.87 -9.58 -25.66
C VAL A 316 6.65 -10.76 -26.25
N GLN A 317 6.04 -11.53 -27.15
CA GLN A 317 6.63 -12.70 -27.82
C GLN A 317 7.48 -12.31 -29.02
#